data_AF-A0A3D8IJV8-F1
#
_entry.id   AF-A0A3D8IJV8-F1
#
_cell.length_a   1.000
_cell.length_b   1.000
_cell.length_c   1.000
_cell.angle_alpha   90.00
_cell.angle_beta   90.00
_cell.angle_gamma   90.00
#
_symmetry.space_group_name_H-M   'P 1'
#
loop_
_entity.id
_entity.type
_entity.pdbx_description
1 polymer ?
#
loop_
_entity_poly.entity_id
_entity_poly.type
_entity_poly.pdbx_seq_one_letter_code
_entity_poly.pdbx_strand_id
1 'polypeptide(L)' 'MKCYVVDAFSNKIFSGNPAAICILEGKWLNDNLMQNIAREHNLSETAFIFLLDSNKDKLIGYNDTLF' A
#
# COMPACT_ATOMS: atom_id res chain seq x y z
N MET A 1 -4.55 -4.11 9.87
CA MET A 1 -3.86 -3.76 8.61
C MET A 1 -3.39 -5.04 7.96
N LYS A 2 -3.65 -5.21 6.66
CA LYS A 2 -3.10 -6.33 5.87
C LYS A 2 -2.06 -5.76 4.89
N CYS A 3 -0.92 -6.42 4.77
CA CYS A 3 0.13 -6.01 3.84
C CYS A 3 0.39 -7.11 2.82
N TYR A 4 0.58 -6.71 1.57
CA TYR A 4 0.91 -7.60 0.45
C TYR A 4 2.14 -7.06 -0.25
N VAL A 5 3.03 -7.95 -0.69
CA VAL A 5 4.10 -7.60 -1.64
C VAL A 5 3.65 -8.08 -3.00
N VAL A 6 3.68 -7.18 -3.98
CA VAL A 6 3.26 -7.45 -5.35
C VAL A 6 4.39 -7.10 -6.32
N ASP A 7 4.52 -7.90 -7.37
CA ASP A 7 5.41 -7.63 -8.49
C ASP A 7 4.67 -6.74 -9.51
N ALA A 8 4.85 -5.42 -9.42
CA ALA A 8 4.19 -4.45 -10.30
C ALA A 8 4.80 -4.49 -11.72
N PHE A 9 3.99 -4.15 -12.72
CA PHE A 9 4.37 -4.14 -14.15
C PHE A 9 4.82 -5.50 -14.71
N SER A 10 4.52 -6.60 -14.02
CA SER A 10 4.81 -7.95 -14.48
C SER A 10 3.66 -8.91 -14.21
N ASN A 11 3.59 -9.97 -14.99
CA ASN A 11 2.72 -11.13 -14.79
C ASN A 11 3.52 -12.39 -14.40
N LYS A 12 4.82 -12.25 -14.14
CA LYS A 12 5.73 -13.31 -13.72
C LYS A 12 6.24 -13.03 -12.31
N ILE A 13 6.29 -14.07 -11.48
CA ILE A 13 6.85 -13.98 -10.13
C ILE A 13 8.34 -13.64 -10.24
N PHE A 14 8.84 -12.78 -9.33
CA PHE A 14 10.23 -12.31 -9.26
C PHE A 14 10.64 -11.47 -10.48
N SER A 15 9.72 -10.70 -11.03
CA SER A 15 9.96 -9.84 -12.18
C SER A 15 9.14 -8.56 -12.05
N GLY A 16 9.57 -7.47 -12.68
CA GLY A 16 8.94 -6.16 -12.51
C GLY A 16 9.46 -5.45 -11.26
N ASN A 17 8.61 -4.65 -10.64
CA ASN A 17 8.96 -3.82 -9.49
C ASN A 17 8.23 -4.28 -8.23
N PRO A 18 8.92 -4.84 -7.22
CA PRO A 18 8.30 -5.20 -5.96
C PRO A 18 7.79 -3.96 -5.21
N ALA A 19 6.50 -3.93 -4.90
CA ALA A 19 5.86 -2.87 -4.13
C ALA A 19 5.06 -3.44 -2.95
N ALA A 20 5.07 -2.73 -1.82
CA ALA A 20 4.25 -3.08 -0.67
C ALA A 20 2.89 -2.37 -0.75
N ILE A 21 1.81 -3.10 -0.52
CA ILE A 21 0.44 -2.58 -0.49
C ILE A 21 -0.16 -2.82 0.89
N CYS A 22 -0.41 -1.75 1.64
CA CYS A 22 -0.97 -1.77 2.98
C CYS A 22 -2.46 -1.38 2.96
N ILE A 23 -3.34 -2.33 3.30
CA ILE A 23 -4.78 -2.12 3.37
C ILE A 23 -5.18 -1.73 4.80
N LEU A 24 -5.76 -0.54 4.92
CA LEU A 24 -6.24 0.08 6.15
C LEU A 24 -7.76 -0.02 6.27
N GLU A 25 -8.23 -0.30 7.48
CA GLU A 25 -9.65 -0.39 7.84
C GLU A 25 -10.01 0.77 8.79
N GLY A 26 -11.07 1.53 8.50
CA GLY A 26 -11.58 2.57 9.40
C GLY A 26 -10.91 3.96 9.42
N LYS A 27 -9.58 4.10 9.24
CA LYS A 27 -8.91 5.42 9.05
C LYS A 27 -7.50 5.37 8.42
N TRP A 28 -6.99 6.54 8.02
CA TRP A 28 -5.57 6.78 7.72
C TRP A 28 -4.69 6.66 8.97
N LEU A 29 -3.44 6.23 8.76
CA LEU A 29 -2.38 6.34 9.75
C LEU A 29 -1.76 7.74 9.69
N ASN A 30 -1.00 8.11 10.72
CA ASN A 30 -0.22 9.35 10.64
C ASN A 30 0.95 9.18 9.63
N ASP A 31 1.38 10.27 9.03
CA ASP A 31 2.40 10.24 7.96
C ASP A 31 3.73 9.64 8.44
N ASN A 32 4.17 9.98 9.65
CA ASN A 32 5.40 9.43 10.22
C ASN A 32 5.36 7.90 10.38
N LEU A 33 4.21 7.35 10.76
CA LEU A 33 4.02 5.90 10.87
C LEU A 33 3.95 5.26 9.49
N MET A 34 3.29 5.89 8.51
CA MET A 34 3.29 5.42 7.13
C MET A 34 4.70 5.39 6.54
N GLN A 35 5.50 6.43 6.77
CA GLN A 35 6.90 6.48 6.38
C GLN A 35 7.74 5.39 7.09
N ASN A 36 7.56 5.19 8.40
CA ASN A 36 8.28 4.14 9.12
C ASN A 36 7.90 2.74 8.62
N ILE A 37 6.62 2.48 8.34
CA ILE A 37 6.16 1.21 7.76
C ILE A 37 6.78 0.99 6.39
N ALA A 38 6.78 2.03 5.55
CA ALA A 38 7.40 1.95 4.24
C ALA A 38 8.91 1.66 4.37
N ARG A 39 9.62 2.24 5.36
CA ARG A 39 11.06 2.03 5.57
C ARG A 39 11.35 0.59 5.96
N GLU A 40 10.48 0.03 6.80
CA GLU A 40 10.56 -1.36 7.23
C GLU A 40 10.38 -2.33 6.06
N HIS A 41 9.52 -1.99 5.09
CA HIS A 41 9.37 -2.79 3.87
C HIS A 41 10.63 -2.76 2.99
N ASN A 42 11.41 -1.68 3.01
CA ASN A 42 12.66 -1.53 2.25
C ASN A 42 12.49 -1.86 0.75
N LEU A 43 11.36 -1.44 0.19
CA LEU A 43 11.05 -1.49 -1.24
C LEU A 43 11.06 -0.06 -1.79
N SER A 44 11.12 0.08 -3.12
CA SER A 44 11.09 1.38 -3.78
C SER A 44 9.77 2.13 -3.51
N GLU A 45 8.65 1.41 -3.42
CA GLU A 45 7.33 1.98 -3.16
C GLU A 45 6.55 1.20 -2.10
N THR A 46 5.83 1.96 -1.27
CA THR A 46 4.79 1.43 -0.39
C THR A 46 3.53 2.27 -0.52
N ALA A 47 2.44 1.63 -0.92
CA ALA A 47 1.15 2.26 -1.09
C ALA A 47 0.22 1.93 0.08
N PHE A 48 -0.48 2.94 0.58
CA PHE A 48 -1.52 2.78 1.59
C PHE A 48 -2.89 2.98 0.96
N ILE A 49 -3.77 2.01 1.19
CA ILE A 49 -5.13 1.97 0.65
C ILE A 49 -6.13 2.02 1.79
N PHE A 50 -7.07 2.96 1.71
CA PHE A 50 -8.16 3.08 2.68
C PHE A 50 -9.51 2.63 2.09
N LEU A 51 -10.21 1.73 2.79
CA LEU A 51 -11.53 1.24 2.38
C LEU A 51 -12.66 2.00 3.10
N LEU A 52 -13.42 2.83 2.38
CA LEU A 52 -14.62 3.52 2.89
C LEU A 52 -15.88 2.63 2.70
N ASP A 53 -16.57 2.23 3.77
CA ASP A 53 -17.87 1.53 3.65
C ASP A 53 -19.01 2.53 3.37
N SER A 54 -19.91 2.30 2.39
CA SER A 54 -21.27 1.78 2.66
C SER A 54 -22.00 1.14 1.47
N ASN A 55 -21.40 1.05 0.28
CA ASN A 55 -21.93 0.25 -0.83
C ASN A 55 -20.74 -0.13 -1.72
N LYS A 56 -20.81 -1.28 -2.38
CA LYS A 56 -19.68 -1.98 -3.03
C LYS A 56 -19.11 -1.29 -4.29
N ASP A 57 -19.13 0.04 -4.35
CA ASP A 57 -18.54 0.87 -5.40
C ASP A 57 -17.54 1.84 -4.75
N LYS A 58 -16.45 1.27 -4.21
CA LYS A 58 -15.59 1.90 -3.18
C LYS A 58 -14.69 3.00 -3.75
N LEU A 59 -14.81 4.21 -3.18
CA LEU A 59 -13.79 5.26 -3.25
C LEU A 59 -12.52 4.77 -2.54
N ILE A 60 -11.44 4.64 -3.30
CA ILE A 60 -10.11 4.28 -2.81
C ILE A 60 -9.31 5.57 -2.62
N GLY A 61 -8.92 5.85 -1.37
CA GLY A 61 -7.84 6.80 -1.11
C GLY A 61 -6.49 6.09 -1.30
N TYR A 62 -5.59 6.70 -2.06
CA TYR A 62 -4.24 6.20 -2.34
C TYR A 62 -3.20 7.22 -1.86
N ASN A 63 -2.22 6.76 -1.09
CA ASN A 63 -1.02 7.53 -0.80
C ASN A 63 0.20 6.67 -1.12
N ASP A 64 1.04 7.15 -2.03
CA ASP A 64 2.33 6.57 -2.33
C ASP A 64 3.38 7.23 -1.46
N THR A 65 4.10 6.42 -0.68
CA THR A 65 5.25 6.92 0.07
C THR A 65 6.50 6.38 -0.63
N LEU A 66 7.10 7.23 -1.48
CA LEU A 66 8.40 7.01 -2.07
C LEU A 66 9.50 7.34 -1.05
N PHE A 67 10.55 6.52 -1.02
CA PHE A 67 11.80 6.79 -0.30
C PHE A 67 12.71 7.77 -1.01
#